data_AF-A0AAD8G0D4-F1
#
_entry.id   AF-A0AAD8G0D4-F1
#
_cell.length_a   1.000
_cell.length_b   1.000
_cell.length_c   1.000
_cell.angle_alpha   90.00
_cell.angle_beta   90.00
_cell.angle_gamma   90.00
#
_symmetry.space_group_name_H-M   'P 1'
#
loop_
_entity.id
_entity.type
_entity.pdbx_description
1 polymer ?
#
loop_
_entity_poly.entity_id
_entity_poly.type
_entity_poly.pdbx_seq_one_letter_code
_entity_poly.pdbx_strand_id
1 'polypeptide(L)'
;MEFRRRWCCCPVARVTGVLLLSVLVFRGVCSAGEGWNMTLTVPRSVKYPVGRDCILNCTFDYTAGGGGGGGGWEERRKKETNDLVHGYYGNADWLSDQHPRYVGRTRLFDSVLEPPWDASLLLRNVTEEDAGYYDCEVRVSQQWGTGRTELVLVAAEPTEAVPVPAGPTEAAELSLQSVTILYVAFVGLVALVALVVVVAFVVCVVTLGRTLYRNLGFIYIKAKDAAQSARYSAAQRDRSGQSSAGRDSTA
;
A
#
# COMPACT_ATOMS: atom_id res chain seq x y z
N MET A 1 30.56 -3.94 -25.63
CA MET A 1 30.50 -5.42 -25.56
C MET A 1 29.91 -5.79 -24.20
N GLU A 2 28.69 -6.33 -24.27
CA GLU A 2 27.86 -7.02 -23.26
C GLU A 2 28.25 -6.95 -21.78
N PHE A 3 27.50 -6.14 -21.03
CA PHE A 3 27.29 -6.38 -19.60
C PHE A 3 26.51 -7.70 -19.47
N ARG A 4 27.24 -8.79 -19.23
CA ARG A 4 26.68 -10.12 -18.93
C ARG A 4 25.72 -9.99 -17.74
N ARG A 5 24.42 -9.99 -18.05
CA ARG A 5 23.37 -10.34 -17.09
C ARG A 5 23.71 -11.74 -16.57
N ARG A 6 24.10 -11.84 -15.30
CA ARG A 6 24.13 -13.11 -14.58
C ARG A 6 22.67 -13.46 -14.29
N TRP A 7 22.04 -14.13 -15.26
CA TRP A 7 20.80 -14.83 -15.05
C TRP A 7 21.10 -15.97 -14.06
N CYS A 8 20.63 -15.85 -12.83
CA CYS A 8 20.39 -17.02 -12.01
C CYS A 8 19.20 -17.77 -12.62
N CYS A 9 19.46 -18.50 -13.71
CA CYS A 9 18.59 -19.61 -14.09
C CYS A 9 18.82 -20.70 -13.03
N CYS A 10 17.83 -20.93 -12.16
CA CYS A 10 17.73 -22.23 -11.52
C CYS A 10 17.64 -23.26 -12.66
N PRO A 11 18.59 -24.21 -12.78
CA PRO A 11 18.42 -25.29 -13.74
C PRO A 11 17.23 -26.11 -13.22
N VAL A 12 16.14 -26.12 -13.99
CA VAL A 12 15.18 -27.22 -13.90
C VAL A 12 15.92 -28.46 -14.41
N ALA A 13 16.66 -29.10 -13.51
CA ALA A 13 17.31 -30.37 -13.80
C ALA A 13 16.20 -31.40 -14.03
N ARG A 14 16.26 -32.01 -15.21
CA ARG A 14 15.34 -33.04 -15.69
C ARG A 14 15.13 -34.12 -14.64
N VAL A 15 13.84 -34.38 -14.37
CA VAL A 15 13.33 -35.58 -13.73
C VAL A 15 13.87 -36.80 -14.47
N THR A 16 14.79 -37.54 -13.85
CA THR A 16 14.94 -38.98 -14.12
C THR A 16 14.16 -39.69 -13.04
N GLY A 17 13.09 -40.37 -13.47
CA GLY A 17 12.01 -40.78 -12.60
C GLY A 17 12.43 -41.78 -11.54
N VAL A 18 12.42 -41.35 -10.28
CA VAL A 18 12.05 -42.11 -9.07
C VAL A 18 11.71 -41.06 -8.01
N LEU A 19 10.59 -41.26 -7.28
CA LEU A 19 10.01 -40.47 -6.16
C LEU A 19 9.12 -39.27 -6.52
N LEU A 20 7.83 -39.56 -6.70
CA LEU A 20 6.73 -38.63 -6.96
C LEU A 20 6.06 -38.03 -5.70
N LEU A 21 6.71 -38.00 -4.52
CA LEU A 21 6.01 -37.63 -3.26
C LEU A 21 6.73 -36.68 -2.28
N SER A 22 7.66 -35.84 -2.73
CA SER A 22 8.23 -34.80 -1.83
C SER A 22 8.46 -33.41 -2.47
N VAL A 23 7.80 -33.10 -3.59
CA VAL A 23 7.95 -31.79 -4.27
C VAL A 23 7.14 -30.65 -3.59
N LEU A 24 6.41 -30.92 -2.51
CA LEU A 24 5.59 -29.88 -1.84
C LEU A 24 6.28 -29.10 -0.70
N VAL A 25 7.56 -29.36 -0.38
CA VAL A 25 8.22 -28.69 0.79
C VAL A 25 9.26 -27.63 0.39
N PHE A 26 9.66 -27.52 -0.87
CA PHE A 26 10.50 -26.40 -1.34
C PHE A 26 9.76 -25.50 -2.33
N ARG A 27 8.58 -25.00 -1.91
CA ARG A 27 8.16 -23.66 -2.35
C ARG A 27 9.06 -22.64 -1.66
N GLY A 28 10.32 -22.61 -2.08
CA GLY A 28 11.19 -21.47 -1.86
C GLY A 28 10.48 -20.28 -2.48
N VAL A 29 10.02 -19.38 -1.62
CA VAL A 29 9.67 -18.02 -2.02
C VAL A 29 10.93 -17.44 -2.61
N CYS A 30 11.08 -17.48 -3.94
CA CYS A 30 11.82 -16.43 -4.61
C CYS A 30 11.00 -15.18 -4.34
N SER A 31 11.34 -14.46 -3.28
CA SER A 31 10.91 -13.07 -3.14
C SER A 31 11.55 -12.36 -4.33
N ALA A 32 10.81 -12.28 -5.43
CA ALA A 32 11.04 -11.22 -6.39
C ALA A 32 11.09 -9.94 -5.55
N GLY A 33 12.22 -9.24 -5.59
CA GLY A 33 12.44 -8.05 -4.77
C GLY A 33 11.45 -6.96 -5.15
N GLU A 34 10.27 -7.00 -4.55
CA GLU A 34 9.28 -5.95 -4.56
C GLU A 34 9.70 -4.94 -3.49
N GLY A 35 10.42 -3.88 -3.87
CA GLY A 35 10.80 -2.87 -2.89
C GLY A 35 11.73 -1.73 -3.32
N TRP A 36 12.12 -1.67 -4.60
CA TRP A 36 13.11 -0.68 -5.06
C TRP A 36 12.59 0.30 -6.13
N ASN A 37 11.36 0.12 -6.63
CA ASN A 37 10.80 1.00 -7.67
C ASN A 37 9.87 2.04 -7.02
N MET A 38 10.19 3.32 -7.19
CA MET A 38 9.40 4.47 -6.74
C MET A 38 8.54 5.00 -7.89
N THR A 39 7.33 5.42 -7.56
CA THR A 39 6.41 6.00 -8.54
C THR A 39 6.67 7.49 -8.68
N LEU A 40 6.92 7.94 -9.91
CA LEU A 40 7.02 9.36 -10.26
C LEU A 40 5.71 9.82 -10.90
N THR A 41 5.29 11.03 -10.56
CA THR A 41 4.18 11.76 -11.16
C THR A 41 4.75 12.69 -12.23
N VAL A 42 4.67 12.25 -13.48
CA VAL A 42 5.16 12.98 -14.66
C VAL A 42 4.02 13.10 -15.69
N PRO A 43 3.67 14.30 -16.17
CA PRO A 43 2.66 14.47 -17.20
C PRO A 43 3.14 13.86 -18.52
N ARG A 44 2.23 13.25 -19.29
CA ARG A 44 2.59 12.66 -20.60
C ARG A 44 3.12 13.69 -21.59
N SER A 45 2.53 14.88 -21.59
CA SER A 45 2.96 16.00 -22.41
C SER A 45 2.66 17.33 -21.74
N VAL A 46 3.48 18.33 -22.07
CA VAL A 46 3.34 19.73 -21.64
C VAL A 46 3.46 20.64 -22.86
N LYS A 47 2.67 21.71 -22.89
CA LYS A 47 2.66 22.67 -24.00
C LYS A 47 3.17 24.02 -23.54
N TYR A 48 4.18 24.56 -24.22
CA TYR A 48 4.75 25.86 -23.91
C TYR A 48 5.01 26.69 -25.17
N PRO A 49 4.79 28.01 -25.13
CA PRO A 49 5.16 28.88 -26.25
C PRO A 49 6.68 29.01 -26.39
N VAL A 50 7.15 29.12 -27.63
CA VAL A 50 8.55 29.41 -27.93
C VAL A 50 8.99 30.74 -27.29
N GLY A 51 10.21 30.79 -26.76
CA GLY A 51 10.81 31.96 -26.13
C GLY A 51 10.41 32.22 -24.68
N ARG A 52 9.61 31.33 -24.07
CA ARG A 52 9.25 31.40 -22.63
C ARG A 52 10.01 30.37 -21.82
N ASP A 53 9.86 30.45 -20.50
CA ASP A 53 10.35 29.43 -19.60
C ASP A 53 9.32 28.30 -19.50
N CYS A 54 9.78 27.05 -19.50
CA CYS A 54 8.93 25.89 -19.30
C CYS A 54 9.31 25.13 -18.03
N ILE A 55 8.32 24.45 -17.44
CA ILE A 55 8.53 23.55 -16.31
C ILE A 55 8.28 22.12 -16.78
N LEU A 56 9.27 21.26 -16.60
CA LEU A 56 9.17 19.82 -16.85
C LEU A 56 8.89 19.12 -15.51
N ASN A 57 7.61 18.98 -15.18
CA ASN A 57 7.15 18.44 -13.90
C ASN A 57 7.68 17.02 -13.63
N CYS A 58 8.19 16.81 -12.43
CA CYS A 58 8.60 15.49 -11.94
C CYS A 58 8.52 15.48 -10.41
N THR A 59 7.39 15.01 -9.88
CA THR A 59 7.20 14.89 -8.43
C THR A 59 7.13 13.44 -8.03
N PHE A 60 7.48 13.11 -6.79
CA PHE A 60 7.43 11.75 -6.28
C PHE A 60 7.17 11.77 -4.78
N ASP A 61 6.80 10.64 -4.19
CA ASP A 61 6.66 10.54 -2.74
C ASP A 61 7.71 9.58 -2.20
N TYR A 62 8.61 10.09 -1.37
CA TYR A 62 9.59 9.28 -0.67
C TYR A 62 9.29 9.25 0.82
N THR A 63 9.06 8.04 1.36
CA THR A 63 8.95 7.81 2.80
C THR A 63 10.22 7.14 3.30
N ALA A 64 11.03 7.89 4.05
CA ALA A 64 12.29 7.40 4.59
C ALA A 64 12.04 6.28 5.61
N GLY A 65 12.29 5.03 5.22
CA GLY A 65 12.39 3.91 6.14
C GLY A 65 13.72 3.98 6.90
N GLY A 66 13.81 4.83 7.93
CA GLY A 66 14.86 4.82 8.96
C GLY A 66 16.27 4.46 8.47
N GLY A 67 16.88 5.33 7.65
CA GLY A 67 18.23 5.10 7.12
C GLY A 67 18.75 6.35 6.40
N GLY A 68 19.11 7.36 7.18
CA GLY A 68 19.73 8.59 6.67
C GLY A 68 21.13 8.32 6.14
N GLY A 69 21.43 8.83 4.95
CA GLY A 69 22.81 8.92 4.44
C GLY A 69 23.05 8.52 2.99
N GLY A 70 22.03 8.16 2.21
CA GLY A 70 22.17 8.01 0.76
C GLY A 70 21.90 9.35 0.08
N GLY A 71 22.93 10.07 -0.36
CA GLY A 71 22.76 11.26 -1.20
C GLY A 71 21.87 10.92 -2.40
N GLY A 72 20.82 11.69 -2.60
CA GLY A 72 19.92 11.49 -3.74
C GLY A 72 20.57 11.96 -5.03
N TRP A 73 20.04 11.43 -6.12
CA TRP A 73 20.46 11.72 -7.48
C TRP A 73 19.22 11.99 -8.34
N GLU A 74 19.27 13.05 -9.11
CA GLU A 74 18.32 13.34 -10.19
C GLU A 74 19.11 13.55 -11.47
N GLU A 75 18.55 13.03 -12.56
CA GLU A 75 19.10 13.26 -13.88
C GLU A 75 17.97 13.46 -14.88
N ARG A 76 18.06 14.56 -15.62
CA ARG A 76 17.20 14.88 -16.74
C ARG A 76 17.94 14.63 -18.05
N ARG A 77 17.37 13.81 -18.93
CA ARG A 77 17.90 13.58 -20.28
C ARG A 77 16.89 13.86 -21.37
N LYS A 78 17.35 14.40 -22.49
CA LYS A 78 16.57 14.43 -23.73
C LYS A 78 16.62 13.04 -24.36
N LYS A 79 15.47 12.45 -24.68
CA LYS A 79 15.40 11.03 -25.04
C LYS A 79 16.07 10.73 -26.37
N GLU A 80 15.85 11.60 -27.35
CA GLU A 80 16.24 11.35 -28.75
C GLU A 80 17.76 11.40 -28.92
N THR A 81 18.41 12.35 -28.25
CA THR A 81 19.86 12.58 -28.33
C THR A 81 20.62 11.96 -27.17
N ASN A 82 19.92 11.58 -26.10
CA ASN A 82 20.51 11.17 -24.82
C ASN A 82 21.36 12.27 -24.15
N ASP A 83 21.15 13.53 -24.54
CA ASP A 83 21.84 14.70 -23.97
C ASP A 83 21.51 14.85 -22.50
N LEU A 84 22.53 15.09 -21.66
CA LEU A 84 22.32 15.48 -20.28
C LEU A 84 21.78 16.91 -20.23
N VAL A 85 20.52 17.03 -19.83
CA VAL A 85 19.81 18.32 -19.73
C VAL A 85 20.13 18.97 -18.39
N HIS A 86 20.08 18.21 -17.31
CA HIS A 86 20.43 18.67 -15.96
C HIS A 86 20.77 17.46 -15.10
N GLY A 87 21.71 17.60 -14.18
CA GLY A 87 22.09 16.55 -13.24
C GLY A 87 22.23 17.12 -11.84
N TYR A 88 21.84 16.37 -10.84
CA TYR A 88 21.89 16.75 -9.44
C TYR A 88 22.38 15.58 -8.61
N TYR A 89 23.40 15.81 -7.80
CA TYR A 89 24.02 14.76 -6.99
C TYR A 89 24.61 15.36 -5.71
N GLY A 90 24.40 14.69 -4.58
CA GLY A 90 25.06 15.07 -3.33
C GLY A 90 24.64 16.47 -2.82
N ASN A 91 23.37 16.82 -3.00
CA ASN A 91 22.78 18.12 -2.64
C ASN A 91 23.31 19.32 -3.45
N ALA A 92 23.84 19.07 -4.65
CA ALA A 92 24.33 20.12 -5.54
C ALA A 92 24.10 19.77 -7.02
N ASP A 93 24.02 20.80 -7.84
CA ASP A 93 23.98 20.64 -9.29
C ASP A 93 25.29 20.02 -9.79
N TRP A 94 25.18 18.95 -10.58
CA TRP A 94 26.29 18.27 -11.24
C TRP A 94 26.22 18.52 -12.75
N LEU A 95 26.76 19.66 -13.19
CA LEU A 95 26.60 20.18 -14.56
C LEU A 95 27.84 20.01 -15.44
N SER A 96 28.88 19.32 -14.98
CA SER A 96 30.15 19.18 -15.72
C SER A 96 29.97 18.56 -17.12
N ASP A 97 29.04 17.60 -17.23
CA ASP A 97 28.72 16.89 -18.48
C ASP A 97 27.42 17.40 -19.12
N GLN A 98 26.88 18.54 -18.64
CA GLN A 98 25.65 19.11 -19.17
C GLN A 98 25.85 19.48 -20.64
N HIS A 99 24.89 19.12 -21.50
CA HIS A 99 24.98 19.44 -22.90
C HIS A 99 24.96 20.98 -23.11
N PRO A 100 25.86 21.55 -23.95
CA PRO A 100 26.06 23.00 -24.04
C PRO A 100 24.81 23.83 -24.32
N ARG A 101 23.81 23.27 -25.02
CA ARG A 101 22.53 23.94 -25.30
C ARG A 101 21.73 24.29 -24.02
N TYR A 102 21.97 23.60 -22.91
CA TYR A 102 21.20 23.75 -21.67
C TYR A 102 21.91 24.57 -20.58
N VAL A 103 23.21 24.86 -20.78
CA VAL A 103 24.03 25.60 -19.82
C VAL A 103 23.43 26.98 -19.54
N GLY A 104 23.25 27.30 -18.26
CA GLY A 104 22.67 28.58 -17.80
C GLY A 104 21.16 28.72 -18.03
N ARG A 105 20.50 27.71 -18.59
CA ARG A 105 19.06 27.72 -18.87
C ARG A 105 18.26 26.82 -17.94
N THR A 106 18.89 25.87 -17.26
CA THR A 106 18.21 24.88 -16.41
C THR A 106 18.37 25.16 -14.92
N ARG A 107 17.33 24.88 -14.12
CA ARG A 107 17.40 24.87 -12.66
C ARG A 107 16.37 23.90 -12.09
N LEU A 108 16.73 23.13 -11.07
CA LEU A 108 15.78 22.37 -10.26
C LEU A 108 15.13 23.23 -9.18
N PHE A 109 13.92 22.85 -8.75
CA PHE A 109 13.28 23.49 -7.60
C PHE A 109 13.93 23.05 -6.29
N ASP A 110 13.92 23.92 -5.28
CA ASP A 110 14.77 23.78 -4.07
C ASP A 110 14.42 22.53 -3.20
N SER A 111 13.31 21.82 -3.50
CA SER A 111 12.81 20.65 -2.78
C SER A 111 12.99 19.31 -3.51
N VAL A 112 14.10 19.11 -4.24
CA VAL A 112 14.34 17.86 -5.00
C VAL A 112 14.45 16.64 -4.10
N LEU A 113 15.18 16.77 -2.98
CA LEU A 113 15.46 15.68 -2.05
C LEU A 113 14.92 15.96 -0.64
N GLU A 114 13.90 16.81 -0.53
CA GLU A 114 13.20 17.10 0.72
C GLU A 114 11.69 17.16 0.46
N PRO A 115 10.83 16.76 1.42
CA PRO A 115 9.38 16.89 1.28
C PRO A 115 9.00 18.34 0.94
N PRO A 116 8.21 18.61 -0.12
CA PRO A 116 7.30 17.70 -0.83
C PRO A 116 7.87 16.92 -2.03
N TRP A 117 9.20 16.73 -2.14
CA TRP A 117 9.88 15.89 -3.14
C TRP A 117 9.53 16.28 -4.58
N ASP A 118 9.99 17.47 -4.95
CA ASP A 118 9.77 18.06 -6.26
C ASP A 118 11.07 18.17 -7.05
N ALA A 119 11.26 17.23 -7.97
CA ALA A 119 12.35 17.18 -8.94
C ALA A 119 11.96 17.84 -10.28
N SER A 120 10.97 18.74 -10.30
CA SER A 120 10.61 19.47 -11.51
C SER A 120 11.79 20.33 -12.00
N LEU A 121 11.94 20.42 -13.33
CA LEU A 121 13.03 21.19 -13.94
C LEU A 121 12.49 22.42 -14.64
N LEU A 122 13.00 23.60 -14.28
CA LEU A 122 12.83 24.82 -15.06
C LEU A 122 13.83 24.82 -16.22
N LEU A 123 13.34 25.02 -17.45
CA LEU A 123 14.15 25.27 -18.64
C LEU A 123 13.78 26.64 -19.23
N ARG A 124 14.75 27.54 -19.27
CA ARG A 124 14.56 28.94 -19.66
C ARG A 124 14.66 29.17 -21.16
N ASN A 125 13.86 30.11 -21.65
CA ASN A 125 13.88 30.60 -23.02
C ASN A 125 13.88 29.44 -24.04
N VAL A 126 12.82 28.64 -24.05
CA VAL A 126 12.71 27.44 -24.90
C VAL A 126 12.74 27.80 -26.38
N THR A 127 13.46 27.02 -27.18
CA THR A 127 13.56 27.16 -28.64
C THR A 127 12.97 25.94 -29.32
N GLU A 128 12.65 26.02 -30.61
CA GLU A 128 12.07 24.90 -31.37
C GLU A 128 12.91 23.60 -31.26
N GLU A 129 14.23 23.71 -31.08
CA GLU A 129 15.14 22.58 -30.90
C GLU A 129 14.95 21.85 -29.56
N ASP A 130 14.35 22.51 -28.56
CA ASP A 130 14.08 21.91 -27.26
C ASP A 130 12.85 20.99 -27.30
N ALA A 131 12.01 21.04 -28.34
CA ALA A 131 10.89 20.11 -28.48
C ALA A 131 11.36 18.65 -28.50
N GLY A 132 10.55 17.77 -27.92
CA GLY A 132 10.82 16.32 -27.86
C GLY A 132 10.55 15.72 -26.48
N TYR A 133 11.03 14.51 -26.27
CA TYR A 133 10.81 13.74 -25.04
C TYR A 133 11.94 13.95 -24.04
N TYR A 134 11.57 14.09 -22.77
CA TYR A 134 12.48 14.22 -21.65
C TYR A 134 12.23 13.09 -20.65
N ASP A 135 13.30 12.38 -20.28
CA ASP A 135 13.30 11.36 -19.23
C ASP A 135 13.77 12.01 -17.92
N CYS A 136 12.94 11.92 -16.87
CA CYS A 136 13.29 12.21 -15.48
C CYS A 136 13.69 10.89 -14.81
N GLU A 137 14.89 10.81 -14.25
CA GLU A 137 15.32 9.67 -13.44
C GLU A 137 15.70 10.16 -12.04
N VAL A 138 15.09 9.57 -11.02
CA VAL A 138 15.31 9.92 -9.62
C VAL A 138 15.75 8.67 -8.86
N ARG A 139 16.79 8.81 -8.04
CA ARG A 139 17.27 7.77 -7.14
C ARG A 139 17.45 8.34 -5.75
N VAL A 140 16.75 7.76 -4.78
CA VAL A 140 16.84 8.14 -3.36
C VAL A 140 17.06 6.88 -2.55
N SER A 141 18.21 6.81 -1.88
CA SER A 141 18.65 5.59 -1.17
C SER A 141 18.64 4.38 -2.12
N GLN A 142 17.90 3.31 -1.80
CA GLN A 142 17.77 2.12 -2.63
C GLN A 142 16.56 2.16 -3.57
N GLN A 143 15.75 3.23 -3.53
CA GLN A 143 14.61 3.42 -4.41
C GLN A 143 15.02 4.21 -5.65
N TRP A 144 14.47 3.83 -6.79
CA TRP A 144 14.66 4.51 -8.06
C TRP A 144 13.34 4.60 -8.81
N GLY A 145 13.18 5.62 -9.64
CA GLY A 145 12.02 5.72 -10.50
C GLY A 145 12.32 6.58 -11.71
N THR A 146 11.54 6.37 -12.78
CA THR A 146 11.69 7.08 -14.03
C THR A 146 10.33 7.49 -14.58
N GLY A 147 10.28 8.67 -15.19
CA GLY A 147 9.10 9.16 -15.90
C GLY A 147 9.50 9.88 -17.18
N ARG A 148 8.60 9.90 -18.16
CA ARG A 148 8.80 10.56 -19.45
C ARG A 148 7.72 11.60 -19.69
N THR A 149 8.12 12.76 -20.18
CA THR A 149 7.22 13.81 -20.66
C THR A 149 7.61 14.27 -22.06
N GLU A 150 6.63 14.66 -22.87
CA GLU A 150 6.83 15.30 -24.16
C GLU A 150 6.69 16.82 -24.03
N LEU A 151 7.74 17.58 -24.38
CA LEU A 151 7.68 19.02 -24.51
C LEU A 151 7.20 19.38 -25.93
N VAL A 152 5.98 19.88 -26.02
CA VAL A 152 5.37 20.37 -27.25
C VAL A 152 5.44 21.88 -27.28
N LEU A 153 6.12 22.43 -28.29
CA LEU A 153 6.25 23.87 -28.45
C LEU A 153 5.15 24.42 -29.36
N VAL A 154 4.50 25.48 -28.89
CA VAL A 154 3.48 26.22 -29.66
C VAL A 154 4.05 27.56 -30.08
N ALA A 155 3.52 28.11 -31.17
CA ALA A 155 3.88 29.46 -31.59
C ALA A 155 3.66 30.43 -30.42
N ALA A 156 4.62 31.33 -30.19
CA ALA A 156 4.40 32.43 -29.26
C ALA A 156 3.18 33.20 -29.74
N GLU A 157 2.11 33.21 -28.95
CA GLU A 157 0.95 34.01 -29.30
C GLU A 157 1.39 35.46 -29.46
N PRO A 158 1.05 36.13 -30.57
CA PRO A 158 1.19 37.57 -30.66
C PRO A 158 0.50 38.17 -29.45
N THR A 159 1.13 39.14 -28.80
CA THR A 159 0.57 39.84 -27.66
C THR A 159 -0.57 40.76 -28.14
N GLU A 160 -1.64 40.19 -28.68
CA GLU A 160 -2.93 40.86 -28.69
C GLU A 160 -3.45 40.79 -27.26
N ALA A 161 -3.64 41.97 -26.66
CA ALA A 161 -4.29 42.10 -25.38
C ALA A 161 -5.65 41.42 -25.47
N VAL A 162 -5.77 40.19 -24.95
CA VAL A 162 -7.04 39.50 -24.86
C VAL A 162 -7.97 40.41 -24.05
N PRO A 163 -9.07 40.93 -24.64
CA PRO A 163 -10.11 41.51 -23.83
C PRO A 163 -10.66 40.34 -23.02
N VAL A 164 -10.41 40.34 -21.71
CA VAL A 164 -10.95 39.37 -20.77
C VAL A 164 -12.46 39.26 -21.05
N PRO A 165 -12.96 38.17 -21.66
CA PRO A 165 -14.38 37.96 -21.64
C PRO A 165 -14.71 37.61 -20.19
N ALA A 166 -15.48 38.46 -19.54
CA ALA A 166 -16.12 38.11 -18.28
C ALA A 166 -16.96 36.86 -18.54
N GLY A 167 -16.40 35.69 -18.24
CA GLY A 167 -17.07 34.42 -18.42
C GLY A 167 -18.05 34.19 -17.28
N PRO A 168 -19.30 33.81 -17.55
CA PRO A 168 -20.07 32.99 -16.64
C PRO A 168 -20.02 31.56 -17.15
N THR A 169 -19.11 30.75 -16.61
CA THR A 169 -19.20 29.29 -16.72
C THR A 169 -18.66 28.63 -15.45
N GLU A 170 -19.34 28.90 -14.33
CA GLU A 170 -19.45 27.89 -13.27
C GLU A 170 -20.31 26.75 -13.81
N ALA A 171 -19.67 25.74 -14.38
CA ALA A 171 -20.31 24.48 -14.75
C ALA A 171 -19.38 23.33 -14.38
N ALA A 172 -19.25 23.08 -13.08
CA ALA A 172 -19.19 21.76 -12.44
C ALA A 172 -18.95 21.92 -10.92
N GLU A 173 -19.72 22.77 -10.25
CA GLU A 173 -19.89 22.67 -8.80
C GLU A 173 -20.85 21.50 -8.55
N LEU A 174 -20.34 20.27 -8.54
CA LEU A 174 -21.09 19.15 -7.97
C LEU A 174 -21.18 19.47 -6.48
N SER A 175 -22.29 20.09 -6.09
CA SER A 175 -22.46 20.82 -4.84
C SER A 175 -21.83 20.06 -3.67
N LEU A 176 -20.88 20.70 -2.98
CA LEU A 176 -20.20 20.15 -1.80
C LEU A 176 -21.19 19.64 -0.72
N GLN A 177 -22.43 20.14 -0.76
CA GLN A 177 -23.56 19.71 0.06
C GLN A 177 -24.05 18.28 -0.28
N SER A 178 -24.02 17.86 -1.54
CA SER A 178 -24.47 16.51 -1.93
C SER A 178 -23.50 15.41 -1.48
N VAL A 179 -22.18 15.67 -1.59
CA VAL A 179 -21.13 14.73 -1.16
C VAL A 179 -21.10 14.59 0.36
N THR A 180 -21.28 15.69 1.10
CA THR A 180 -21.34 15.66 2.57
C THR A 180 -22.58 14.93 3.09
N ILE A 181 -23.75 15.08 2.45
CA ILE A 181 -24.96 14.30 2.80
C ILE A 181 -24.72 12.81 2.59
N LEU A 182 -24.15 12.41 1.44
CA LEU A 182 -23.87 11.00 1.15
C LEU A 182 -22.86 10.40 2.13
N TYR A 183 -21.83 11.17 2.49
CA TYR A 183 -20.83 10.76 3.48
C TYR A 183 -21.44 10.59 4.88
N VAL A 184 -22.24 11.55 5.36
CA VAL A 184 -22.90 11.45 6.67
C VAL A 184 -23.89 10.29 6.71
N ALA A 185 -24.65 10.06 5.63
CA ALA A 185 -25.55 8.92 5.52
C ALA A 185 -24.79 7.58 5.57
N PHE A 186 -23.65 7.48 4.87
CA PHE A 186 -22.81 6.28 4.90
C PHE A 186 -22.22 6.02 6.29
N VAL A 187 -21.66 7.04 6.93
CA VAL A 187 -21.11 6.93 8.30
C VAL A 187 -22.20 6.51 9.30
N GLY A 188 -23.39 7.09 9.19
CA GLY A 188 -24.54 6.72 10.03
C GLY A 188 -24.99 5.27 9.82
N LEU A 189 -25.04 4.79 8.57
CA LEU A 189 -25.38 3.41 8.24
C LEU A 189 -24.36 2.42 8.82
N VAL A 190 -23.06 2.71 8.68
CA VAL A 190 -21.98 1.87 9.23
C VAL A 190 -22.09 1.80 10.76
N ALA A 191 -22.32 2.93 11.43
CA ALA A 191 -22.50 2.98 12.89
C ALA A 191 -23.74 2.18 13.34
N LEU A 192 -24.86 2.27 12.60
CA LEU A 192 -26.07 1.50 12.88
C LEU A 192 -25.83 -0.01 12.75
N VAL A 193 -25.16 -0.44 11.67
CA VAL A 193 -24.82 -1.86 11.46
C VAL A 193 -23.91 -2.36 12.58
N ALA A 194 -22.88 -1.59 12.96
CA ALA A 194 -22.00 -1.93 14.07
C ALA A 194 -22.78 -2.07 15.39
N LEU A 195 -23.70 -1.14 15.69
CA LEU A 195 -24.57 -1.23 16.87
C LEU A 195 -25.41 -2.51 16.87
N VAL A 196 -26.04 -2.84 15.73
CA VAL A 196 -26.86 -4.06 15.60
C VAL A 196 -26.03 -5.31 15.82
N VAL A 197 -24.80 -5.36 15.27
CA VAL A 197 -23.88 -6.50 15.48
C VAL A 197 -23.49 -6.62 16.95
N VAL A 198 -23.16 -5.52 17.63
CA VAL A 198 -22.83 -5.52 19.06
C VAL A 198 -24.02 -6.00 19.90
N VAL A 199 -25.22 -5.50 19.63
CA VAL A 199 -26.44 -5.92 20.34
C VAL A 199 -26.71 -7.41 20.09
N ALA A 200 -26.62 -7.87 18.84
CA ALA A 200 -26.79 -9.28 18.51
C ALA A 200 -25.76 -10.17 19.21
N PHE A 201 -24.50 -9.72 19.28
CA PHE A 201 -23.43 -10.42 20.00
C PHE A 201 -23.72 -10.49 21.51
N VAL A 202 -24.11 -9.38 22.15
CA VAL A 202 -24.47 -9.36 23.57
C VAL A 202 -25.67 -10.26 23.85
N VAL A 203 -26.72 -10.19 23.02
CA VAL A 203 -27.89 -11.07 23.14
C VAL A 203 -27.48 -12.54 22.97
N CYS A 204 -26.63 -12.85 22.00
CA CYS A 204 -26.09 -14.20 21.80
C CYS A 204 -25.32 -14.68 23.03
N VAL A 205 -24.38 -13.88 23.57
CA VAL A 205 -23.61 -14.24 24.77
C VAL A 205 -24.52 -14.44 25.98
N VAL A 206 -25.51 -13.57 26.20
CA VAL A 206 -26.44 -13.68 27.33
C VAL A 206 -27.35 -14.90 27.17
N THR A 207 -27.87 -15.16 25.97
CA THR A 207 -28.78 -16.29 25.71
C THR A 207 -28.04 -17.62 25.73
N LEU A 208 -26.86 -17.71 25.12
CA LEU A 208 -25.96 -18.86 25.21
C LEU A 208 -25.51 -19.07 26.66
N GLY A 209 -25.10 -18.01 27.36
CA GLY A 209 -24.72 -18.08 28.77
C GLY A 209 -25.85 -18.61 29.64
N ARG A 210 -27.08 -18.09 29.49
CA ARG A 210 -28.28 -18.60 30.18
C ARG A 210 -28.59 -20.05 29.83
N THR A 211 -28.45 -20.43 28.56
CA THR A 211 -28.74 -21.79 28.09
C THR A 211 -27.70 -22.79 28.60
N LEU A 212 -26.42 -22.44 28.53
CA LEU A 212 -25.31 -23.23 29.07
C LEU A 212 -25.43 -23.35 30.58
N TYR A 213 -25.69 -22.24 31.29
CA TYR A 213 -25.87 -22.25 32.74
C TYR A 213 -27.07 -23.12 33.16
N ARG A 214 -28.19 -23.03 32.45
CA ARG A 214 -29.37 -23.87 32.70
C ARG A 214 -29.07 -25.35 32.43
N ASN A 215 -28.43 -25.68 31.31
CA ASN A 215 -28.08 -27.05 30.98
C ASN A 215 -27.07 -27.65 31.96
N LEU A 216 -26.02 -26.91 32.34
CA LEU A 216 -25.05 -27.31 33.35
C LEU A 216 -25.71 -27.47 34.73
N GLY A 217 -26.63 -26.57 35.11
CA GLY A 217 -27.41 -26.69 36.34
C GLY A 217 -28.28 -27.95 36.36
N PHE A 218 -28.95 -28.29 35.25
CA PHE A 218 -29.70 -29.54 35.13
C PHE A 218 -28.82 -30.79 35.21
N ILE A 219 -27.66 -30.76 34.56
CA ILE A 219 -26.69 -31.86 34.60
C ILE A 219 -26.15 -32.03 36.04
N TYR A 220 -25.82 -30.92 36.70
CA TYR A 220 -25.31 -30.91 38.07
C TYR A 220 -26.33 -31.47 39.08
N ILE A 221 -27.60 -31.06 38.99
CA ILE A 221 -28.66 -31.56 39.87
C ILE A 221 -28.90 -33.06 39.65
N LYS A 222 -29.02 -33.50 38.38
CA LYS A 222 -29.16 -34.94 38.06
C LYS A 222 -27.99 -35.77 38.56
N ALA A 223 -26.77 -35.25 38.45
CA ALA A 223 -25.56 -35.92 38.95
C ALA A 223 -25.59 -36.06 40.48
N LYS A 224 -26.06 -35.03 41.19
CA LYS A 224 -26.21 -35.06 42.65
C LYS A 224 -27.26 -36.06 43.11
N ASP A 225 -28.42 -36.09 42.45
CA ASP A 225 -29.50 -37.03 42.77
C ASP A 225 -29.08 -38.49 42.54
N ALA A 226 -28.36 -38.75 41.44
CA ALA A 226 -27.79 -40.06 41.15
C ALA A 226 -26.79 -40.50 42.23
N ALA A 227 -25.93 -39.59 42.70
CA ALA A 227 -24.99 -39.87 43.77
C ALA A 227 -25.67 -40.15 45.13
N GLN A 228 -26.76 -39.44 45.45
CA GLN A 228 -27.55 -39.71 46.67
C GLN A 228 -28.29 -41.05 46.60
N SER A 229 -28.89 -41.39 45.46
CA SER A 229 -29.56 -42.68 45.25
C SER A 229 -28.58 -43.87 45.36
N ALA A 230 -27.37 -43.74 44.81
CA ALA A 230 -26.32 -44.75 44.95
C ALA A 230 -25.88 -44.95 46.41
N ARG A 231 -25.77 -43.87 47.20
CA ARG A 231 -25.44 -43.96 48.63
C ARG A 231 -26.55 -44.60 49.45
N TYR A 232 -27.82 -44.26 49.17
CA TYR A 232 -28.96 -44.85 49.88
C TYR A 232 -29.08 -46.36 49.62
N SER A 233 -28.92 -46.79 48.36
CA SER A 233 -28.96 -48.21 47.98
C SER A 233 -27.77 -49.02 48.52
N ALA A 234 -26.59 -48.41 48.67
CA ALA A 234 -25.45 -49.02 49.35
C ALA A 234 -25.72 -49.20 50.85
N ALA A 235 -26.27 -48.18 51.51
CA ALA A 235 -26.60 -48.23 52.94
C ALA A 235 -27.71 -49.25 53.27
N GLN A 236 -28.71 -49.43 52.40
CA GLN A 236 -29.74 -50.47 52.59
C GLN A 236 -29.18 -51.88 52.43
N ARG A 237 -28.23 -52.11 51.50
CA ARG A 237 -27.59 -53.41 51.31
C ARG A 237 -26.80 -53.85 52.55
N ASP A 238 -26.08 -52.93 53.16
CA ASP A 238 -25.32 -53.19 54.39
C ASP A 238 -26.24 -53.54 55.57
N ARG A 239 -27.35 -52.78 55.73
CA ARG A 239 -28.38 -53.04 56.74
C ARG A 239 -29.10 -54.39 56.52
N SER A 240 -29.33 -54.81 55.27
CA SER A 240 -29.88 -56.15 54.98
C SER A 240 -28.89 -57.28 55.29
N GLY A 241 -27.59 -57.07 55.06
CA GLY A 241 -26.55 -58.07 55.36
C GLY A 241 -26.36 -58.32 56.86
N GLN A 242 -26.45 -57.27 57.68
CA GLN A 242 -26.43 -57.40 59.15
C GLN A 242 -27.67 -58.13 59.70
N SER A 243 -28.85 -57.93 59.10
CA SER A 243 -30.10 -58.60 59.53
C SER A 243 -30.10 -60.11 59.26
N SER A 244 -29.43 -60.55 58.19
CA SER A 244 -29.24 -61.98 57.89
C SER A 244 -28.16 -62.63 58.77
N ALA A 245 -27.09 -61.91 59.13
CA ALA A 245 -26.02 -62.43 59.98
C ALA A 245 -26.46 -62.61 61.46
N GLY A 246 -27.43 -61.82 61.94
CA GLY A 246 -27.97 -61.94 63.30
C GLY A 246 -28.98 -63.08 63.51
N ARG A 247 -29.45 -63.74 62.45
CA ARG A 247 -30.49 -64.78 62.53
C ARG A 247 -29.93 -66.21 62.65
N ASP A 248 -28.64 -66.40 62.41
CA ASP A 248 -27.94 -67.70 62.56
C ASP A 248 -27.29 -67.90 63.94
N SER A 249 -27.50 -66.97 64.90
CA SER A 249 -26.91 -67.05 66.25
C SER A 249 -27.90 -67.35 67.38
N THR A 250 -29.13 -67.77 67.05
CA THR A 250 -30.11 -68.29 68.04
C THR A 250 -30.70 -69.59 67.55
N ALA A 251 -29.96 -70.68 67.78
CA ALA A 251 -30.44 -72.05 67.85
C ALA A 251 -29.81 -72.69 69.09
#